data_AF-A0AA90QTL7-F1
#
_entry.id   AF-A0AA90QTL7-F1
#
_cell.length_a   1.000
_cell.length_b   1.000
_cell.length_c   1.000
_cell.angle_alpha   90.00
_cell.angle_beta   90.00
_cell.angle_gamma   90.00
#
_symmetry.space_group_name_H-M   'P 1'
#
loop_
_entity.id
_entity.type
_entity.pdbx_description
1 polymer ?
#
loop_
_entity_poly.entity_id
_entity_poly.type
_entity_poly.pdbx_seq_one_letter_code
_entity_poly.pdbx_strand_id
1 'polypeptide(L)'
;MGEIINKEFDAISQKLIDACADPTFGEDQLEPLYLQFLEFLARNEEHRQQLVERILGVMKRYRTAREVKGRLLPGTAIAYAMHELRWPEIFAFADSENHEFYAPRMETSMSNLMDAYSDEWEDRIFYERFQ
;
A
#
# COMPACT_ATOMS: atom_id res chain seq x y z
N MET A 1 -16.57 16.96 2.07
CA MET A 1 -15.14 16.77 2.35
C MET A 1 -14.70 15.34 2.04
N GLY A 2 -15.37 14.32 2.58
CA GLY A 2 -15.07 12.90 2.28
C GLY A 2 -15.08 12.51 0.78
N GLU A 3 -15.95 13.12 -0.04
CA GLU A 3 -15.96 12.86 -1.50
C GLU A 3 -14.70 13.35 -2.23
N ILE A 4 -14.06 14.42 -1.74
CA ILE A 4 -12.83 14.96 -2.35
C ILE A 4 -11.67 14.00 -2.06
N ILE A 5 -11.58 13.53 -0.82
CA ILE A 5 -10.55 12.58 -0.37
C ILE A 5 -10.66 11.26 -1.12
N ASN A 6 -11.88 10.77 -1.33
CA ASN A 6 -12.09 9.54 -2.10
C ASN A 6 -11.60 9.69 -3.54
N LYS A 7 -11.95 10.81 -4.20
CA LYS A 7 -11.49 11.08 -5.57
C LYS A 7 -9.97 11.21 -5.66
N GLU A 8 -9.35 11.83 -4.67
CA GLU A 8 -7.89 11.97 -4.64
C GLU A 8 -7.18 10.64 -4.37
N PHE A 9 -7.69 9.84 -3.43
CA PHE A 9 -7.23 8.48 -3.19
C PHE A 9 -7.32 7.65 -4.49
N ASP A 10 -8.45 7.71 -5.19
CA ASP A 10 -8.67 7.00 -6.45
C ASP A 10 -7.68 7.47 -7.52
N ALA A 11 -7.47 8.77 -7.65
CA ALA A 11 -6.55 9.33 -8.63
C ALA A 11 -5.09 8.92 -8.39
N ILE A 12 -4.62 8.98 -7.15
CA ILE A 12 -3.25 8.56 -6.80
C ILE A 12 -3.09 7.04 -6.95
N SER A 13 -4.10 6.28 -6.53
CA SER A 13 -4.10 4.82 -6.69
C SER A 13 -4.02 4.42 -8.16
N GLN A 14 -4.78 5.09 -9.03
CA GLN A 14 -4.77 4.83 -10.46
C GLN A 14 -3.40 5.14 -11.10
N LYS A 15 -2.74 6.22 -10.70
CA LYS A 15 -1.38 6.54 -11.16
C LYS A 15 -0.38 5.45 -10.79
N LEU A 16 -0.41 4.98 -9.54
CA LEU A 16 0.46 3.90 -9.06
C LEU A 16 0.19 2.58 -9.79
N ILE A 17 -1.09 2.27 -9.99
CA ILE A 17 -1.55 1.13 -10.77
C ILE A 17 -0.99 1.15 -12.19
N ASP A 18 -1.06 2.30 -12.87
CA ASP A 18 -0.62 2.42 -14.25
C ASP A 18 0.90 2.39 -14.36
N ALA A 19 1.60 3.07 -13.45
CA ALA A 19 3.05 3.05 -13.39
C ALA A 19 3.62 1.65 -13.13
N CYS A 20 3.09 0.91 -12.14
CA CYS A 20 3.55 -0.46 -11.87
C CYS A 20 3.18 -1.46 -12.97
N ALA A 21 2.22 -1.14 -13.84
CA ALA A 21 1.87 -1.98 -14.97
C ALA A 21 2.66 -1.64 -16.25
N ASP A 22 3.42 -0.55 -16.24
CA ASP A 22 4.30 -0.15 -17.34
C ASP A 22 5.67 -0.83 -17.16
N PRO A 23 6.06 -1.77 -18.04
CA PRO A 23 7.35 -2.46 -17.94
C PRO A 23 8.56 -1.54 -18.19
N THR A 24 8.33 -0.29 -18.61
CA THR A 24 9.39 0.71 -18.81
C THR A 24 9.68 1.54 -17.57
N PHE A 25 8.84 1.45 -16.53
CA PHE A 25 9.05 2.11 -15.25
C PHE A 25 10.02 1.30 -14.37
N GLY A 26 11.18 1.90 -14.06
CA GLY A 26 12.11 1.38 -13.06
C GLY A 26 11.72 1.77 -11.64
N GLU A 27 12.33 1.13 -10.63
CA GLU A 27 12.06 1.41 -9.20
C GLU A 27 12.33 2.88 -8.84
N ASP A 28 13.39 3.49 -9.37
CA ASP A 28 13.73 4.91 -9.21
C ASP A 28 12.62 5.87 -9.67
N GLN A 29 11.77 5.44 -10.61
CA GLN A 29 10.65 6.24 -11.11
C GLN A 29 9.35 6.01 -10.35
N LEU A 30 9.29 4.93 -9.55
CA LEU A 30 8.14 4.59 -8.72
C LEU A 30 8.20 5.28 -7.35
N GLU A 31 9.39 5.48 -6.78
CA GLU A 31 9.54 6.11 -5.46
C GLU A 31 8.84 7.48 -5.36
N PRO A 32 8.94 8.40 -6.34
CA PRO A 32 8.22 9.67 -6.28
C PRO A 32 6.69 9.50 -6.18
N LEU A 33 6.13 8.43 -6.75
CA LEU A 33 4.70 8.12 -6.65
C LEU A 33 4.36 7.52 -5.29
N TYR A 34 5.25 6.71 -4.70
CA TYR A 34 5.10 6.22 -3.33
C TYR A 34 5.15 7.36 -2.32
N LEU A 35 6.07 8.31 -2.51
CA LEU A 35 6.14 9.53 -1.72
C LEU A 35 4.86 10.36 -1.85
N GLN A 36 4.35 10.57 -3.07
CA GLN A 36 3.08 11.27 -3.28
C GLN A 36 1.91 10.60 -2.53
N PHE A 37 1.87 9.27 -2.50
CA PHE A 37 0.85 8.54 -1.76
C PHE A 37 1.02 8.70 -0.24
N LEU A 38 2.24 8.56 0.28
CA LEU A 38 2.56 8.80 1.68
C LEU A 38 2.17 10.22 2.12
N GLU A 39 2.58 11.25 1.37
CA GLU A 39 2.25 12.65 1.66
C GLU A 39 0.74 12.90 1.64
N PHE A 40 0.02 12.25 0.71
CA PHE A 40 -1.44 12.32 0.68
C PHE A 40 -2.08 11.72 1.93
N LEU A 41 -1.59 10.57 2.41
CA LEU A 41 -2.10 9.98 3.64
C LEU A 41 -1.77 10.85 4.85
N ALA A 42 -0.51 11.28 4.98
CA ALA A 42 -0.02 12.09 6.09
C ALA A 42 -0.77 13.43 6.23
N ARG A 43 -1.01 14.14 5.12
CA ARG A 43 -1.73 15.43 5.15
C ARG A 43 -3.22 15.30 5.48
N ASN A 44 -3.78 14.10 5.33
CA ASN A 44 -5.19 13.81 5.59
C ASN A 44 -5.36 12.90 6.82
N GLU A 45 -4.44 12.95 7.80
CA GLU A 45 -4.49 12.13 9.03
C GLU A 45 -5.79 12.34 9.83
N GLU A 46 -6.40 13.54 9.76
CA GLU A 46 -7.72 13.80 10.37
C GLU A 46 -8.84 12.90 9.78
N HIS A 47 -8.62 12.35 8.59
CA HIS A 47 -9.50 11.42 7.88
C HIS A 47 -8.95 9.99 7.86
N ARG A 48 -7.99 9.66 8.74
CA ARG A 48 -7.34 8.35 8.80
C ARG A 48 -8.31 7.18 8.80
N GLN A 49 -9.39 7.21 9.59
CA GLN A 49 -10.34 6.09 9.63
C GLN A 49 -10.94 5.78 8.26
N GLN A 50 -11.34 6.83 7.51
CA GLN A 50 -11.84 6.68 6.14
C GLN A 50 -10.76 6.12 5.21
N LEU A 51 -9.51 6.59 5.33
CA LEU A 51 -8.39 6.12 4.50
C LEU A 51 -7.99 4.68 4.82
N VAL A 52 -7.98 4.30 6.10
CA VAL A 52 -7.79 2.93 6.56
C VAL A 52 -8.84 2.02 5.93
N GLU A 53 -10.12 2.34 6.04
CA GLU A 53 -11.19 1.53 5.43
C GLU A 53 -10.99 1.31 3.92
N ARG A 54 -10.51 2.34 3.22
CA ARG A 54 -10.19 2.29 1.80
C ARG A 54 -9.01 1.36 1.50
N ILE A 55 -7.92 1.48 2.25
CA ILE A 55 -6.74 0.61 2.11
C ILE A 55 -7.11 -0.83 2.42
N LEU A 56 -7.83 -1.09 3.52
CA LEU A 56 -8.32 -2.42 3.87
C LEU A 56 -9.23 -3.00 2.78
N GLY A 57 -10.08 -2.17 2.18
CA GLY A 57 -10.92 -2.55 1.03
C GLY A 57 -10.11 -2.98 -0.19
N VAL A 58 -8.98 -2.32 -0.47
CA VAL A 58 -8.01 -2.74 -1.50
C VAL A 58 -7.38 -4.07 -1.11
N MET A 59 -6.85 -4.19 0.11
CA MET A 59 -6.13 -5.38 0.56
C MET A 59 -7.00 -6.64 0.55
N LYS A 60 -8.28 -6.53 0.94
CA LYS A 60 -9.26 -7.62 0.85
C LYS A 60 -9.44 -8.15 -0.58
N ARG A 61 -9.26 -7.30 -1.59
CA ARG A 61 -9.38 -7.69 -3.01
C ARG A 61 -8.15 -8.44 -3.52
N TYR A 62 -7.02 -8.41 -2.82
CA TYR A 62 -5.86 -9.24 -3.18
C TYR A 62 -6.21 -10.74 -3.13
N ARG A 63 -7.15 -11.13 -2.26
CA ARG A 63 -7.67 -12.51 -2.16
C ARG A 63 -8.21 -13.04 -3.49
N THR A 64 -8.90 -12.19 -4.26
CA THR A 64 -9.62 -12.56 -5.49
C THR A 64 -9.01 -11.96 -6.75
N ALA A 65 -7.76 -11.47 -6.68
CA ALA A 65 -7.11 -10.76 -7.78
C ALA A 65 -7.01 -11.57 -9.10
N ARG A 66 -7.15 -12.91 -9.05
CA ARG A 66 -7.25 -13.75 -10.25
C ARG A 66 -8.58 -13.59 -11.01
N GLU A 67 -9.66 -13.26 -10.31
CA GLU A 67 -11.00 -13.03 -10.88
C GLU A 67 -11.21 -11.55 -11.24
N VAL A 68 -10.58 -10.67 -10.48
CA VAL A 68 -10.59 -9.24 -10.72
C VAL A 68 -9.56 -8.92 -11.82
N LYS A 69 -10.00 -8.82 -13.08
CA LYS A 69 -9.21 -8.25 -14.20
C LYS A 69 -8.74 -6.79 -13.98
N GLY A 70 -8.90 -6.26 -12.78
CA GLY A 70 -8.50 -4.92 -12.39
C GLY A 70 -7.10 -4.93 -11.78
N ARG A 71 -6.26 -4.02 -12.24
CA ARG A 71 -5.01 -3.68 -11.56
C ARG A 71 -5.38 -3.09 -10.19
N LEU A 72 -4.83 -3.64 -9.12
CA LEU A 72 -5.05 -3.16 -7.75
C LEU A 72 -3.89 -2.25 -7.35
N LEU A 73 -4.14 -1.35 -6.40
CA LEU A 73 -3.08 -0.53 -5.80
C LEU A 73 -1.95 -1.48 -5.34
N PRO A 74 -0.68 -1.23 -5.70
CA PRO A 74 0.42 -2.12 -5.36
C PRO A 74 0.63 -2.24 -3.84
N GLY A 75 0.86 -3.45 -3.35
CA GLY A 75 1.17 -3.69 -1.94
C GLY A 75 2.43 -2.96 -1.48
N THR A 76 3.42 -2.77 -2.36
CA THR A 76 4.65 -2.01 -2.09
C THR A 76 4.38 -0.54 -1.77
N ALA A 77 3.41 0.09 -2.43
CA ALA A 77 3.03 1.48 -2.10
C ALA A 77 2.40 1.58 -0.70
N ILE A 78 1.63 0.56 -0.30
CA ILE A 78 1.07 0.48 1.06
C ILE A 78 2.20 0.24 2.07
N ALA A 79 3.10 -0.70 1.80
CA ALA A 79 4.25 -1.00 2.64
C ALA A 79 5.13 0.23 2.87
N TYR A 80 5.50 0.94 1.79
CA TYR A 80 6.27 2.19 1.85
C TYR A 80 5.59 3.22 2.76
N ALA A 81 4.30 3.46 2.58
CA ALA A 81 3.58 4.44 3.40
C ALA A 81 3.48 4.00 4.87
N MET A 82 3.28 2.71 5.12
CA MET A 82 3.16 2.17 6.47
C MET A 82 4.49 2.06 7.21
N HIS A 83 5.62 2.03 6.48
CA HIS A 83 6.93 2.16 7.09
C HIS A 83 7.04 3.48 7.87
N GLU A 84 6.57 4.58 7.27
CA GLU A 84 6.57 5.89 7.92
C GLU A 84 5.39 6.07 8.90
N LEU A 85 4.16 5.80 8.47
CA LEU A 85 2.95 6.17 9.21
C LEU A 85 2.61 5.23 10.36
N ARG A 86 3.07 3.97 10.29
CA ARG A 86 2.88 2.95 11.33
C ARG A 86 1.41 2.81 11.79
N TRP A 87 0.42 2.84 10.90
CA TRP A 87 -0.99 2.74 11.28
C TRP A 87 -1.38 1.33 11.78
N PRO A 88 -1.55 1.08 13.10
CA PRO A 88 -1.81 -0.24 13.66
C PRO A 88 -2.99 -1.00 13.06
N GLU A 89 -4.01 -0.31 12.55
CA GLU A 89 -5.18 -0.94 11.92
C GLU A 89 -4.80 -1.72 10.67
N ILE A 90 -3.82 -1.22 9.91
CA ILE A 90 -3.33 -1.88 8.70
C ILE A 90 -2.46 -3.08 9.08
N PHE A 91 -1.61 -2.94 10.09
CA PHE A 91 -0.82 -4.06 10.62
C PHE A 91 -1.70 -5.19 11.16
N ALA A 92 -2.66 -4.86 12.03
CA ALA A 92 -3.55 -5.85 12.62
C ALA A 92 -4.37 -6.61 11.56
N PHE A 93 -4.78 -5.91 10.50
CA PHE A 93 -5.42 -6.57 9.37
C PHE A 93 -4.44 -7.50 8.64
N ALA A 94 -3.23 -7.04 8.29
CA ALA A 94 -2.22 -7.87 7.63
C ALA A 94 -1.88 -9.14 8.43
N ASP A 95 -1.72 -8.99 9.75
CA ASP A 95 -1.47 -10.11 10.67
C ASP A 95 -2.65 -11.10 10.69
N SER A 96 -3.89 -10.61 10.79
CA SER A 96 -5.08 -11.48 10.75
C SER A 96 -5.21 -12.22 9.42
N GLU A 97 -4.94 -11.55 8.30
CA GLU A 97 -5.01 -12.16 6.97
C GLU A 97 -3.95 -13.24 6.78
N ASN A 98 -2.73 -12.97 7.25
CA ASN A 98 -1.61 -13.89 7.15
C ASN A 98 -1.87 -15.18 7.95
N HIS A 99 -2.50 -15.07 9.13
CA HIS A 99 -2.87 -16.21 9.96
C HIS A 99 -4.10 -16.99 9.43
N GLU A 100 -5.14 -16.29 8.96
CA GLU A 100 -6.40 -16.93 8.53
C GLU A 100 -6.30 -17.58 7.15
N PHE A 101 -5.51 -17.00 6.23
CA PHE A 101 -5.45 -17.43 4.84
C PHE A 101 -4.03 -17.79 4.44
N TYR A 102 -3.62 -19.02 4.79
CA TYR A 102 -2.39 -19.71 4.35
C TYR A 102 -2.38 -20.00 2.83
N ALA A 103 -2.58 -18.99 1.99
CA ALA A 103 -2.34 -19.06 0.57
C ALA A 103 -0.89 -18.58 0.31
N PRO A 104 -0.02 -19.39 -0.33
CA PRO A 104 1.42 -19.08 -0.48
C PRO A 104 1.75 -17.72 -1.12
N ARG A 105 0.82 -17.14 -1.91
CA ARG A 105 1.00 -15.80 -2.49
C ARG A 105 0.57 -14.66 -1.56
N MET A 106 -0.43 -14.88 -0.70
CA MET A 106 -0.82 -13.87 0.29
C MET A 106 0.18 -13.81 1.44
N GLU A 107 0.78 -14.94 1.79
CA GLU A 107 1.92 -15.01 2.71
C GLU A 107 3.01 -14.02 2.28
N THR A 108 3.40 -13.98 1.00
CA THR A 108 4.41 -13.01 0.52
C THR A 108 3.94 -11.55 0.60
N SER A 109 2.71 -11.23 0.18
CA SER A 109 2.26 -9.82 0.18
C SER A 109 1.94 -9.27 1.57
N MET A 110 1.37 -10.08 2.46
CA MET A 110 1.06 -9.66 3.83
C MET A 110 2.31 -9.69 4.71
N SER A 111 3.19 -10.69 4.55
CA SER A 111 4.51 -10.69 5.22
C SER A 111 5.31 -9.45 4.84
N ASN A 112 5.44 -9.12 3.55
CA ASN A 112 6.20 -7.93 3.13
C ASN A 112 5.62 -6.63 3.72
N LEU A 113 4.30 -6.54 3.87
CA LEU A 113 3.67 -5.39 4.52
C LEU A 113 3.94 -5.38 6.03
N MET A 114 3.94 -6.53 6.69
CA MET A 114 4.30 -6.63 8.11
C MET A 114 5.78 -6.30 8.33
N ASP A 115 6.67 -6.75 7.45
CA ASP A 115 8.11 -6.47 7.49
C ASP A 115 8.38 -4.97 7.35
N ALA A 116 7.56 -4.26 6.58
CA ALA A 116 7.63 -2.81 6.48
C ALA A 116 7.41 -2.11 7.83
N TYR A 117 6.77 -2.74 8.82
CA TYR A 117 6.64 -2.21 10.19
C TYR A 117 7.92 -2.29 11.03
N SER A 118 8.92 -3.05 10.57
CA SER A 118 10.23 -3.11 11.21
C SER A 118 11.02 -1.83 10.96
N ASP A 119 11.84 -1.43 11.93
CA ASP A 119 12.86 -0.38 11.72
C ASP A 119 14.03 -0.91 10.87
N GLU A 120 14.19 -2.23 10.81
CA GLU A 120 15.20 -2.94 10.00
C GLU A 120 14.62 -3.45 8.68
N TRP A 121 13.54 -2.84 8.19
CA TRP A 121 12.91 -3.26 6.93
C TRP A 121 13.93 -3.31 5.79
N GLU A 122 14.19 -4.51 5.25
CA GLU A 122 15.27 -4.72 4.27
C GLU A 122 15.05 -3.90 2.99
N ASP A 123 13.81 -3.82 2.50
CA ASP A 123 13.50 -3.10 1.28
C ASP A 123 13.67 -1.57 1.40
N ARG A 124 13.86 -1.05 2.62
CA ARG A 124 14.12 0.40 2.83
C ARG A 124 15.36 0.88 2.07
N ILE A 125 16.31 -0.02 1.79
CA ILE A 125 17.54 0.30 1.04
C ILE A 125 17.27 0.72 -0.39
N PHE A 126 16.13 0.31 -0.97
CA PHE A 126 15.74 0.65 -2.34
C PHE A 126 15.10 2.03 -2.47
N TYR A 127 14.93 2.74 -1.36
CA TYR A 127 14.24 4.02 -1.30
C TYR A 127 15.18 5.11 -0.77
N GLU A 128 15.43 6.14 -1.59
CA GLU A 128 16.27 7.29 -1.22
C GLU A 128 15.80 7.95 0.08
N ARG A 129 14.49 7.94 0.35
CA ARG A 129 13.94 8.53 1.58
C ARG A 129 14.43 7.87 2.87
N PHE A 130 14.74 6.58 2.84
CA PHE A 130 15.03 5.78 4.05
C PHE A 130 16.51 5.41 4.21
N GLN A 131 17.38 6.01 3.40
CA GLN A 131 18.84 5.95 3.52
C GLN A 131 19.38 7.05 4.42
#